data_AF-A0A0W0YAH2-F1
#
_entry.id   AF-A0A0W0YAH2-F1
#
_cell.length_a   1.000
_cell.length_b   1.000
_cell.length_c   1.000
_cell.angle_alpha   90.00
_cell.angle_beta   90.00
_cell.angle_gamma   90.00
#
_symmetry.space_group_name_H-M   'P 1'
#
loop_
_entity.id
_entity.type
_entity.pdbx_description
1 polymer ?
#
loop_
_entity_poly.entity_id
_entity_poly.type
_entity_poly.pdbx_seq_one_letter_code
_entity_poly.pdbx_strand_id
1 'polypeptide(L)'
;MSRVAFIPQAEVENVITNKIAQYTSMMEVNTQIINDTTHEIEHGLKDLLKEGGIDKARYKSELKQNKDELGFRLVAKAELEQQLERFNQLQTEARNQTPCFVIDSGMSKDELHKLIVLTQIKIDSTQDKNEQLFLNTILQTAEACKNHLKENRALQTQTIPMLDRELEYANNLLNAYKSPEIEHYIDTINSIKNASSNEEFSNIEQAFVDNLCEKVTKEINNAIISLYANIPVDEKKLQKNVEAHIEKTVSDAQKIPLSTGFRGFINRICDTFHKKPVFHTTVDNPEVFQIARDFKERLNLIKNQPEPLEDEMRASMR
;
A
#
# COMPACT_ATOMS: atom_id res chain seq x y z
N MET A 1 20.50 -20.19 0.58
CA MET A 1 19.80 -21.46 0.86
C MET A 1 18.57 -21.56 -0.04
N SER A 2 18.15 -22.77 -0.41
CA SER A 2 16.88 -22.97 -1.12
C SER A 2 15.73 -22.58 -0.20
N ARG A 3 14.77 -21.78 -0.70
CA ARG A 3 13.53 -21.42 0.01
C ARG A 3 12.38 -22.39 -0.27
N VAL A 4 12.69 -23.46 -1.00
CA VAL A 4 11.86 -24.67 -1.12
C VAL A 4 12.60 -25.80 -0.43
N ALA A 5 11.91 -26.47 0.51
CA ALA A 5 12.38 -27.67 1.18
C ALA A 5 11.37 -28.80 0.99
N PHE A 6 11.85 -30.03 1.10
CA PHE A 6 11.00 -31.23 1.15
C PHE A 6 11.08 -31.76 2.57
N ILE A 7 9.96 -31.72 3.29
CA ILE A 7 9.90 -32.17 4.68
C ILE A 7 9.10 -33.48 4.79
N PRO A 8 9.40 -34.34 5.79
CA PRO A 8 8.72 -35.61 5.98
C PRO A 8 7.22 -35.43 6.25
N GLN A 9 6.43 -36.40 5.81
CA GLN A 9 4.97 -36.41 5.97
C GLN A 9 4.50 -36.08 7.40
N ALA A 10 5.11 -36.67 8.43
CA ALA A 10 4.69 -36.46 9.82
C ALA A 10 4.82 -34.98 10.28
N GLU A 11 5.85 -34.27 9.81
CA GLU A 11 6.03 -32.84 10.10
C GLU A 11 4.99 -32.00 9.36
N VAL A 12 4.71 -32.35 8.10
CA VAL A 12 3.68 -31.72 7.26
C VAL A 12 2.30 -31.89 7.88
N GLU A 13 1.95 -33.10 8.31
CA GLU A 13 0.66 -33.43 8.93
C GLU A 13 0.43 -32.63 10.22
N ASN A 14 1.48 -32.40 11.02
CA ASN A 14 1.38 -31.56 12.21
C ASN A 14 1.09 -30.10 11.83
N VAL A 15 1.81 -29.55 10.85
CA VAL A 15 1.57 -28.18 10.36
C VAL A 15 0.16 -28.02 9.80
N ILE A 16 -0.29 -28.97 8.97
CA ILE A 16 -1.63 -28.94 8.36
C ILE A 16 -2.72 -29.06 9.43
N THR A 17 -2.61 -30.04 10.33
CA THR A 17 -3.60 -30.26 11.40
C THR A 17 -3.76 -29.02 12.28
N ASN A 18 -2.65 -28.39 12.69
CA ASN A 18 -2.69 -27.16 13.48
C ASN A 18 -3.36 -26.01 12.72
N LYS A 19 -3.10 -25.89 11.40
CA LYS A 19 -3.71 -24.85 10.55
C LYS A 19 -5.20 -25.08 10.34
N ILE A 20 -5.63 -26.31 10.09
CA ILE A 20 -7.06 -26.66 10.01
C ILE A 20 -7.75 -26.28 11.32
N ALA A 21 -7.21 -26.71 12.47
CA ALA A 21 -7.78 -26.38 13.77
C ALA A 21 -7.87 -24.87 14.01
N GLN A 22 -6.82 -24.11 13.66
CA GLN A 22 -6.81 -22.64 13.75
C GLN A 22 -7.94 -22.02 12.92
N TYR A 23 -8.05 -22.38 11.63
CA TYR A 23 -9.06 -21.82 10.76
C TYR A 23 -10.48 -22.25 11.14
N THR A 24 -10.68 -23.48 11.60
CA THR A 24 -11.98 -23.94 12.12
C THR A 24 -12.41 -23.12 13.34
N SER A 25 -11.50 -22.87 14.29
CA SER A 25 -11.81 -22.03 15.46
C SER A 25 -12.16 -20.59 15.04
N MET A 26 -11.40 -20.01 14.10
CA MET A 26 -11.71 -18.68 13.56
C MET A 26 -13.08 -18.66 12.86
N MET A 27 -13.44 -19.72 12.13
CA MET A 27 -14.72 -19.87 11.45
C MET A 27 -15.90 -19.89 12.43
N GLU A 28 -15.77 -20.62 13.54
CA GLU A 28 -16.79 -20.71 14.59
C GLU A 28 -17.04 -19.32 15.20
N VAL A 29 -15.98 -18.62 15.61
CA VAL A 29 -16.08 -17.26 16.16
C VAL A 29 -16.71 -16.31 15.14
N ASN A 30 -16.27 -16.34 13.89
CA ASN A 30 -16.80 -15.47 12.85
C ASN A 30 -18.28 -15.76 12.55
N THR A 31 -18.68 -17.03 12.58
CA THR A 31 -20.08 -17.45 12.40
C THR A 31 -20.96 -16.97 13.55
N GLN A 32 -20.46 -17.01 14.80
CA GLN A 32 -21.19 -16.47 15.94
C GLN A 32 -21.41 -14.96 15.77
N ILE A 33 -20.37 -14.20 15.40
CA ILE A 33 -20.49 -12.75 15.16
C ILE A 33 -21.51 -12.44 14.05
N ILE A 34 -21.52 -13.23 12.97
CA ILE A 34 -22.50 -13.09 11.89
C ILE A 34 -23.93 -13.28 12.42
N ASN A 35 -24.15 -14.33 13.21
CA ASN A 35 -25.47 -14.63 13.77
C ASN A 35 -25.93 -13.51 14.72
N ASP A 36 -25.06 -13.05 15.62
CA ASP A 36 -25.36 -11.98 16.57
C ASP A 36 -25.65 -10.66 15.83
N THR A 37 -24.81 -10.29 14.87
CA THR A 37 -24.99 -9.06 14.07
C THR A 37 -26.27 -9.12 13.24
N THR A 38 -26.60 -10.28 12.67
CA THR A 38 -27.85 -10.49 11.93
C THR A 38 -29.05 -10.34 12.87
N HIS A 39 -29.00 -10.95 14.05
CA HIS A 39 -30.06 -10.82 15.06
C HIS A 39 -30.27 -9.36 15.49
N GLU A 40 -29.20 -8.60 15.71
CA GLU A 40 -29.28 -7.18 16.06
C GLU A 40 -29.92 -6.35 14.94
N ILE A 41 -29.59 -6.61 13.68
CA ILE A 41 -30.19 -5.92 12.52
C ILE A 41 -31.68 -6.27 12.37
N GLU A 42 -32.03 -7.54 12.52
CA GLU A 42 -33.36 -8.05 12.24
C GLU A 42 -34.36 -7.76 13.37
N HIS A 43 -33.88 -7.82 14.62
CA HIS A 43 -34.71 -7.75 15.82
C HIS A 43 -34.19 -6.72 16.83
N GLY A 44 -32.98 -6.90 17.36
CA GLY A 44 -32.48 -6.16 18.53
C GLY A 44 -32.62 -4.64 18.41
N LEU A 45 -32.11 -4.03 17.33
CA LEU A 45 -32.21 -2.59 17.11
C LEU A 45 -33.66 -2.09 16.95
N LYS A 46 -34.53 -2.90 16.34
CA LYS A 46 -35.94 -2.53 16.16
C LYS A 46 -36.69 -2.54 17.48
N ASP A 47 -36.43 -3.54 18.31
CA ASP A 47 -37.03 -3.66 19.63
C ASP A 47 -36.56 -2.52 20.54
N LEU A 48 -35.26 -2.23 20.57
CA LEU A 48 -34.70 -1.08 21.30
C LEU A 48 -35.31 0.26 20.86
N LEU A 49 -35.54 0.46 19.56
CA LEU A 49 -36.19 1.67 19.06
C LEU A 49 -37.66 1.74 19.50
N LYS A 50 -38.39 0.61 19.45
CA LYS A 50 -39.80 0.53 19.82
C LYS A 50 -40.02 0.75 21.32
N GLU A 51 -39.12 0.21 22.14
CA GLU A 51 -39.14 0.34 23.61
C GLU A 51 -38.60 1.69 24.09
N GLY A 52 -38.07 2.52 23.18
CA GLY A 52 -37.49 3.82 23.52
C GLY A 52 -36.11 3.75 24.15
N GLY A 53 -35.44 2.60 24.10
CA GLY A 53 -34.05 2.41 24.55
C GLY A 53 -33.03 3.12 23.66
N ILE A 54 -33.38 3.39 22.40
CA ILE A 54 -32.60 4.22 21.47
C ILE A 54 -33.51 5.18 20.69
N ASP A 55 -32.95 6.32 20.27
CA ASP A 55 -33.63 7.24 19.36
C ASP A 55 -33.46 6.84 17.87
N LYS A 56 -34.21 7.51 17.00
CA LYS A 56 -34.20 7.25 15.55
C LYS A 56 -32.87 7.56 14.87
N ALA A 57 -32.10 8.53 15.38
CA ALA A 57 -30.81 8.89 14.79
C ALA A 57 -29.77 7.81 15.11
N ARG A 58 -29.72 7.39 16.38
CA ARG A 58 -28.89 6.28 16.86
C ARG A 58 -29.22 4.97 16.16
N TYR A 59 -30.51 4.62 16.03
CA TYR A 59 -30.96 3.45 15.27
C TYR A 59 -30.39 3.43 13.84
N LYS A 60 -30.47 4.55 13.11
CA LYS A 60 -29.95 4.63 11.73
C LYS A 60 -28.44 4.45 11.66
N SER A 61 -27.72 5.04 12.62
CA SER A 61 -26.25 4.95 12.68
C SER A 61 -25.81 3.52 12.96
N GLU A 62 -26.35 2.89 14.00
CA GLU A 62 -26.01 1.52 14.39
C GLU A 62 -26.46 0.50 13.34
N LEU A 63 -27.62 0.69 12.71
CA LEU A 63 -28.06 -0.17 11.60
C LEU A 63 -27.09 -0.13 10.42
N LYS A 64 -26.54 1.06 10.09
CA LYS A 64 -25.52 1.17 9.04
C LYS A 64 -24.25 0.43 9.43
N GLN A 65 -23.74 0.70 10.64
CA GLN A 65 -22.53 0.06 11.14
C GLN A 65 -22.65 -1.46 11.17
N ASN A 66 -23.77 -2.00 11.66
CA ASN A 66 -23.98 -3.46 11.72
C ASN A 66 -24.07 -4.07 10.32
N LYS A 67 -24.65 -3.38 9.33
CA LYS A 67 -24.66 -3.84 7.94
C LYS A 67 -23.25 -3.87 7.34
N ASP A 68 -22.46 -2.85 7.61
CA ASP A 68 -21.07 -2.78 7.16
C ASP A 68 -20.25 -3.93 7.79
N GLU A 69 -20.37 -4.13 9.11
CA GLU A 69 -19.74 -5.25 9.84
C GLU A 69 -20.17 -6.61 9.30
N LEU A 70 -21.48 -6.83 9.10
CA LEU A 70 -21.99 -8.08 8.53
C LEU A 70 -21.39 -8.34 7.14
N GLY A 71 -21.28 -7.31 6.31
CA GLY A 71 -20.60 -7.39 5.01
C GLY A 71 -19.15 -7.87 5.13
N PHE A 72 -18.37 -7.24 6.02
CA PHE A 72 -16.99 -7.64 6.26
C PHE A 72 -16.87 -9.08 6.78
N ARG A 73 -17.76 -9.49 7.70
CA ARG A 73 -17.74 -10.83 8.29
C ARG A 73 -18.10 -11.92 7.29
N LEU A 74 -19.02 -11.65 6.37
CA LEU A 74 -19.37 -12.58 5.29
C LEU A 74 -18.21 -12.77 4.31
N VAL A 75 -17.48 -11.70 3.98
CA VAL A 75 -16.25 -11.82 3.16
C VAL A 75 -15.19 -12.64 3.89
N ALA A 76 -14.92 -12.33 5.16
CA ALA A 76 -13.96 -13.07 5.98
C ALA A 76 -14.34 -14.56 6.11
N LYS A 77 -15.63 -14.88 6.20
CA LYS A 77 -16.13 -16.26 6.20
C LYS A 77 -15.73 -16.98 4.91
N ALA A 78 -16.00 -16.39 3.76
CA ALA A 78 -15.68 -16.99 2.46
C ALA A 78 -14.16 -17.20 2.30
N GLU A 79 -13.34 -16.27 2.78
CA GLU A 79 -11.87 -16.40 2.77
C GLU A 79 -11.38 -17.56 3.66
N LEU A 80 -11.95 -17.69 4.86
CA LEU A 80 -11.64 -18.80 5.78
C LEU A 80 -12.07 -20.16 5.20
N GLU A 81 -13.22 -20.22 4.51
CA GLU A 81 -13.70 -21.44 3.84
C GLU A 81 -12.71 -21.89 2.75
N GLN A 82 -12.23 -20.95 1.93
CA GLN A 82 -11.24 -21.25 0.90
C GLN A 82 -9.91 -21.73 1.49
N GLN A 83 -9.41 -21.09 2.55
CA GLN A 83 -8.19 -21.52 3.21
C GLN A 83 -8.33 -22.92 3.82
N LEU A 84 -9.47 -23.22 4.47
CA LEU A 84 -9.77 -24.56 4.97
C LEU A 84 -9.80 -25.58 3.85
N GLU A 85 -10.44 -25.28 2.72
CA GLU A 85 -10.47 -26.17 1.57
C GLU A 85 -9.06 -26.50 1.07
N ARG A 86 -8.18 -25.49 0.95
CA ARG A 86 -6.77 -25.70 0.56
C ARG A 86 -6.02 -26.57 1.55
N PHE A 87 -6.15 -26.34 2.86
CA PHE A 87 -5.46 -27.16 3.86
C PHE A 87 -6.01 -28.59 3.94
N ASN A 88 -7.31 -28.79 3.71
CA ASN A 88 -7.90 -30.12 3.58
C ASN A 88 -7.38 -30.84 2.32
N GLN A 89 -7.24 -30.15 1.19
CA GLN A 89 -6.59 -30.70 -0.01
C GLN A 89 -5.15 -31.13 0.31
N LEU A 90 -4.36 -30.27 0.95
CA LEU A 90 -3.01 -30.60 1.41
C LEU A 90 -2.97 -31.82 2.34
N GLN A 91 -3.94 -31.96 3.25
CA GLN A 91 -4.02 -33.11 4.15
C GLN A 91 -4.23 -34.42 3.37
N THR A 92 -5.03 -34.36 2.31
CA THR A 92 -5.39 -35.52 1.49
C THR A 92 -4.27 -35.90 0.50
N GLU A 93 -3.54 -34.90 0.01
CA GLU A 93 -2.49 -35.05 -1.00
C GLU A 93 -1.06 -35.13 -0.40
N ALA A 94 -0.90 -34.97 0.91
CA ALA A 94 0.40 -35.05 1.57
C ALA A 94 1.10 -36.38 1.25
N ARG A 95 2.34 -36.30 0.79
CA ARG A 95 3.17 -37.44 0.41
C ARG A 95 4.27 -37.65 1.45
N ASN A 96 5.02 -38.74 1.31
CA ASN A 96 6.23 -39.00 2.10
C ASN A 96 7.19 -37.80 2.12
N GLN A 97 7.22 -37.00 1.04
CA GLN A 97 7.94 -35.74 0.94
C GLN A 97 7.06 -34.68 0.28
N THR A 98 6.60 -33.71 1.07
CA THR A 98 5.77 -32.60 0.57
C THR A 98 6.63 -31.36 0.38
N PRO A 99 6.56 -30.69 -0.81
CA PRO A 99 7.27 -29.45 -1.01
C PRO A 99 6.70 -28.36 -0.09
N CYS A 100 7.58 -27.59 0.53
CA CYS A 100 7.22 -26.49 1.41
C CYS A 100 7.98 -25.22 1.05
N PHE A 101 7.29 -24.08 1.10
CA PHE A 101 7.94 -22.77 1.10
C PHE A 101 8.49 -22.49 2.49
N VAL A 102 9.73 -22.00 2.57
CA VAL A 102 10.44 -21.83 3.85
C VAL A 102 10.76 -20.36 4.11
N ILE A 103 10.32 -19.88 5.27
CA ILE A 103 10.80 -18.63 5.88
C ILE A 103 11.77 -19.03 6.99
N ASP A 104 13.06 -18.94 6.71
CA ASP A 104 14.11 -19.41 7.60
C ASP A 104 14.32 -18.50 8.83
N SER A 105 14.72 -19.11 9.94
CA SER A 105 15.08 -18.42 11.19
C SER A 105 16.16 -17.33 11.05
N GLY A 106 17.06 -17.45 10.07
CA GLY A 106 18.14 -16.49 9.80
C GLY A 106 17.74 -15.30 8.92
N MET A 107 16.47 -15.20 8.50
CA MET A 107 16.04 -14.14 7.59
C MET A 107 16.07 -12.76 8.26
N SER A 108 16.72 -11.80 7.60
CA SER A 108 16.80 -10.42 8.07
C SER A 108 15.47 -9.66 7.90
N LYS A 109 15.36 -8.49 8.57
CA LYS A 109 14.21 -7.58 8.42
C LYS A 109 14.01 -7.13 6.97
N ASP A 110 15.11 -6.86 6.26
CA ASP A 110 15.07 -6.36 4.88
C ASP A 110 14.67 -7.46 3.90
N GLU A 111 15.21 -8.68 4.07
CA GLU A 111 14.80 -9.85 3.30
C GLU A 111 13.31 -10.17 3.47
N LEU A 112 12.83 -10.09 4.72
CA LEU A 112 11.42 -10.35 5.01
C LEU A 112 10.51 -9.25 4.44
N HIS A 113 10.94 -7.99 4.52
CA HIS A 113 10.24 -6.87 3.90
C HIS A 113 10.17 -7.03 2.37
N LYS A 114 11.28 -7.42 1.73
CA LYS A 114 11.33 -7.73 0.29
C LYS A 114 10.32 -8.82 -0.08
N LEU A 115 10.28 -9.91 0.69
CA LEU A 115 9.32 -11.00 0.49
C LEU A 115 7.88 -10.52 0.59
N ILE A 116 7.56 -9.73 1.62
CA ILE A 116 6.21 -9.18 1.84
C ILE A 116 5.79 -8.30 0.66
N VAL A 117 6.63 -7.34 0.25
CA VAL A 117 6.32 -6.43 -0.86
C VAL A 117 6.07 -7.19 -2.15
N LEU A 118 6.94 -8.16 -2.47
CA LEU A 118 6.81 -8.96 -3.68
C LEU A 118 5.55 -9.83 -3.69
N THR A 119 5.27 -10.48 -2.56
CA THR A 119 4.09 -11.32 -2.40
C THR A 119 2.82 -10.47 -2.57
N GLN A 120 2.76 -9.29 -1.97
CA GLN A 120 1.62 -8.36 -2.10
C GLN A 120 1.41 -7.92 -3.55
N ILE A 121 2.47 -7.46 -4.24
CA ILE A 121 2.38 -7.04 -5.65
C ILE A 121 1.85 -8.20 -6.52
N LYS A 122 2.31 -9.42 -6.25
CA LYS A 122 1.87 -10.59 -7.00
C LYS A 122 0.41 -10.92 -6.73
N ILE A 123 -0.05 -10.88 -5.46
CA ILE A 123 -1.46 -11.06 -5.08
C ILE A 123 -2.36 -10.06 -5.81
N ASP A 124 -2.00 -8.78 -5.81
CA ASP A 124 -2.79 -7.70 -6.40
C ASP A 124 -2.90 -7.79 -7.93
N SER A 125 -1.98 -8.52 -8.57
CA SER A 125 -1.88 -8.62 -10.04
C SER A 125 -2.44 -9.91 -10.63
N THR A 126 -2.40 -11.02 -9.87
CA THR A 126 -2.83 -12.32 -10.40
C THR A 126 -4.36 -12.45 -10.40
N GLN A 127 -4.89 -13.18 -11.38
CA GLN A 127 -6.32 -13.55 -11.46
C GLN A 127 -6.55 -15.01 -11.06
N ASP A 128 -5.47 -15.78 -10.81
CA ASP A 128 -5.56 -17.16 -10.39
C ASP A 128 -5.86 -17.24 -8.89
N LYS A 129 -7.07 -17.68 -8.55
CA LYS A 129 -7.52 -17.80 -7.16
C LYS A 129 -6.65 -18.75 -6.34
N ASN A 130 -6.11 -19.81 -6.93
CA ASN A 130 -5.24 -20.74 -6.21
C ASN A 130 -3.89 -20.09 -5.90
N GLU A 131 -3.34 -19.34 -6.85
CA GLU A 131 -2.13 -18.55 -6.63
C GLU A 131 -2.35 -17.51 -5.53
N GLN A 132 -3.46 -16.75 -5.57
CA GLN A 132 -3.80 -15.78 -4.52
C GLN A 132 -3.88 -16.44 -3.15
N LEU A 133 -4.57 -17.57 -3.03
CA LEU A 133 -4.78 -18.26 -1.75
C LEU A 133 -3.46 -18.74 -1.13
N PHE A 134 -2.58 -19.30 -1.96
CA PHE A 134 -1.24 -19.71 -1.57
C PHE A 134 -0.36 -18.51 -1.15
N LEU A 135 -0.30 -17.46 -1.98
CA LEU A 135 0.48 -16.27 -1.69
C LEU A 135 -0.02 -15.53 -0.45
N ASN A 136 -1.33 -15.51 -0.19
CA ASN A 136 -1.90 -14.98 1.05
C ASN A 136 -1.39 -15.76 2.28
N THR A 137 -1.21 -17.07 2.17
CA THR A 137 -0.62 -17.88 3.25
C THR A 137 0.85 -17.50 3.50
N ILE A 138 1.63 -17.28 2.43
CA ILE A 138 3.00 -16.76 2.52
C ILE A 138 3.02 -15.38 3.18
N LEU A 139 2.16 -14.47 2.71
CA LEU A 139 2.09 -13.10 3.21
C LEU A 139 1.77 -13.07 4.72
N GLN A 140 0.71 -13.76 5.15
CA GLN A 140 0.33 -13.84 6.56
C GLN A 140 1.46 -14.40 7.44
N THR A 141 2.15 -15.45 6.97
CA THR A 141 3.27 -16.05 7.70
C THR A 141 4.48 -15.10 7.76
N ALA A 142 4.77 -14.40 6.67
CA ALA A 142 5.85 -13.42 6.61
C ALA A 142 5.58 -12.20 7.49
N GLU A 143 4.34 -11.70 7.51
CA GLU A 143 3.94 -10.61 8.42
C GLU A 143 4.03 -11.01 9.89
N ALA A 144 3.61 -12.22 10.24
CA ALA A 144 3.78 -12.75 11.59
C ALA A 144 5.27 -12.79 12.00
N CYS A 145 6.14 -13.25 11.11
CA CYS A 145 7.59 -13.20 11.31
C CYS A 145 8.10 -11.77 11.48
N LYS A 146 7.59 -10.81 10.69
CA LYS A 146 7.99 -9.40 10.77
C LYS A 146 7.60 -8.80 12.12
N ASN A 147 6.45 -9.17 12.65
CA ASN A 147 6.00 -8.75 13.97
C ASN A 147 6.89 -9.32 15.08
N HIS A 148 7.26 -10.61 15.01
CA HIS A 148 8.23 -11.19 15.94
C HIS A 148 9.57 -10.44 15.96
N LEU A 149 10.12 -10.09 14.78
CA LEU A 149 11.35 -9.31 14.67
C LEU A 149 11.21 -7.87 15.19
N LYS A 150 10.02 -7.26 15.08
CA LYS A 150 9.75 -5.94 15.68
C LYS A 150 9.74 -5.99 17.20
N GLU A 151 9.28 -7.09 17.77
CA GLU A 151 9.21 -7.32 19.21
C GLU A 151 10.51 -7.92 19.78
N ASN A 152 11.59 -7.93 19.00
CA ASN A 152 12.89 -8.51 19.36
C ASN A 152 12.83 -10.00 19.75
N ARG A 153 11.87 -10.75 19.22
CA ARG A 153 11.79 -12.21 19.37
C ARG A 153 12.60 -12.88 18.26
N ALA A 154 13.29 -13.96 18.61
CA ALA A 154 13.98 -14.79 17.62
C ALA A 154 12.97 -15.44 16.66
N LEU A 155 13.32 -15.48 15.37
CA LEU A 155 12.52 -16.21 14.40
C LEU A 155 12.74 -17.72 14.55
N GLN A 156 11.65 -18.45 14.40
CA GLN A 156 11.68 -19.89 14.16
C GLN A 156 11.39 -20.14 12.69
N THR A 157 12.08 -21.11 12.09
CA THR A 157 11.82 -21.50 10.71
C THR A 157 10.35 -21.87 10.54
N GLN A 158 9.68 -21.20 9.62
CA GLN A 158 8.28 -21.48 9.26
C GLN A 158 8.26 -22.23 7.92
N THR A 159 7.52 -23.32 7.88
CA THR A 159 7.29 -24.11 6.68
C THR A 159 5.84 -24.01 6.26
N ILE A 160 5.61 -23.70 4.98
CA ILE A 160 4.28 -23.57 4.40
C ILE A 160 4.14 -24.70 3.36
N PRO A 161 3.34 -25.75 3.65
CA PRO A 161 3.11 -26.83 2.71
C PRO A 161 2.49 -26.33 1.41
N MET A 162 2.94 -26.92 0.30
CA MET A 162 2.53 -26.56 -1.06
C MET A 162 1.89 -27.76 -1.74
N LEU A 163 0.82 -27.50 -2.50
CA LEU A 163 0.31 -28.41 -3.52
C LEU A 163 1.29 -28.43 -4.69
N ASP A 164 1.30 -29.50 -5.49
CA ASP A 164 2.23 -29.63 -6.63
C ASP A 164 2.11 -28.44 -7.60
N ARG A 165 0.88 -27.96 -7.85
CA ARG A 165 0.61 -26.78 -8.71
C ARG A 165 1.21 -25.48 -8.14
N GLU A 166 1.33 -25.38 -6.82
CA GLU A 166 1.82 -24.18 -6.14
C GLU A 166 3.35 -24.05 -6.18
N LEU A 167 4.05 -25.13 -6.56
CA LEU A 167 5.49 -25.12 -6.75
C LEU A 167 5.88 -24.12 -7.86
N GLU A 168 5.08 -24.01 -8.93
CA GLU A 168 5.33 -23.03 -9.99
C GLU A 168 5.17 -21.60 -9.47
N TYR A 169 4.10 -21.30 -8.73
CA TYR A 169 3.89 -19.99 -8.12
C TYR A 169 5.04 -19.62 -7.18
N ALA A 170 5.48 -20.56 -6.33
CA ALA A 170 6.62 -20.38 -5.44
C ALA A 170 7.91 -20.10 -6.20
N ASN A 171 8.19 -20.84 -7.27
CA ASN A 171 9.38 -20.63 -8.09
C ASN A 171 9.37 -19.26 -8.77
N ASN A 172 8.22 -18.82 -9.29
CA ASN A 172 8.07 -17.48 -9.87
C ASN A 172 8.36 -16.38 -8.85
N LEU A 173 7.80 -16.50 -7.63
CA LEU A 173 8.10 -15.61 -6.51
C LEU A 173 9.58 -15.60 -6.14
N LEU A 174 10.20 -16.78 -6.05
CA LEU A 174 11.61 -16.91 -5.66
C LEU A 174 12.59 -16.43 -6.73
N ASN A 175 12.24 -16.55 -8.01
CA ASN A 175 13.01 -15.98 -9.10
C ASN A 175 12.95 -14.45 -9.05
N ALA A 176 11.76 -13.89 -8.85
CA ALA A 176 11.59 -12.45 -8.66
C ALA A 176 12.34 -11.94 -7.42
N TYR A 177 12.28 -12.68 -6.32
CA TYR A 177 13.00 -12.37 -5.08
C TYR A 177 14.52 -12.31 -5.25
N LYS A 178 15.08 -13.09 -6.18
CA LYS A 178 16.53 -13.09 -6.49
C LYS A 178 16.93 -12.09 -7.57
N SER A 179 15.98 -11.43 -8.23
CA SER A 179 16.26 -10.50 -9.32
C SER A 179 16.86 -9.19 -8.79
N PRO A 180 18.06 -8.79 -9.25
CA PRO A 180 18.65 -7.48 -8.91
C PRO A 180 17.83 -6.30 -9.43
N GLU A 181 17.18 -6.44 -10.58
CA GLU A 181 16.34 -5.41 -11.18
C GLU A 181 15.11 -5.12 -10.30
N ILE A 182 14.49 -6.18 -9.77
CA ILE A 182 13.37 -6.05 -8.82
C ILE A 182 13.83 -5.45 -7.50
N GLU A 183 15.04 -5.81 -7.04
CA GLU A 183 15.62 -5.21 -5.83
C GLU A 183 15.75 -3.69 -5.97
N HIS A 184 16.27 -3.22 -7.10
CA HIS A 184 16.36 -1.80 -7.40
C HIS A 184 14.99 -1.08 -7.33
N TYR A 185 13.93 -1.69 -7.87
CA TYR A 185 12.59 -1.12 -7.79
C TYR A 185 12.01 -1.11 -6.37
N ILE A 186 12.27 -2.14 -5.57
CA ILE A 186 11.85 -2.18 -4.17
C ILE A 186 12.57 -1.09 -3.36
N ASP A 187 13.86 -0.90 -3.59
CA ASP A 187 14.65 0.17 -2.97
C ASP A 187 14.14 1.55 -3.38
N THR A 188 13.70 1.69 -4.63
CA THR A 188 13.04 2.90 -5.13
C THR A 188 11.75 3.18 -4.36
N ILE A 189 10.88 2.18 -4.17
CA ILE A 189 9.65 2.30 -3.37
C ILE A 189 9.98 2.71 -1.93
N ASN A 190 11.00 2.09 -1.32
CA ASN A 190 11.41 2.40 0.05
C ASN A 190 11.97 3.83 0.15
N SER A 191 12.74 4.28 -0.85
CA SER A 191 13.28 5.64 -0.90
C SER A 191 12.16 6.68 -0.96
N ILE A 192 11.12 6.44 -1.76
CA ILE A 192 9.93 7.31 -1.84
C ILE A 192 9.19 7.36 -0.49
N LYS A 193 8.95 6.21 0.15
CA LYS A 193 8.30 6.14 1.47
C LYS A 193 9.10 6.82 2.58
N ASN A 194 10.42 6.70 2.55
CA ASN A 194 11.29 7.37 3.51
C ASN A 194 11.31 8.89 3.29
N ALA A 195 11.27 9.33 2.02
CA ALA A 195 11.20 10.75 1.70
C ALA A 195 9.94 11.43 2.25
N SER A 196 8.79 10.74 2.26
CA SER A 196 7.54 11.25 2.83
C SER A 196 7.49 11.20 4.36
N SER A 197 8.20 10.27 5.00
CA SER A 197 8.12 10.06 6.46
C SER A 197 8.97 11.05 7.28
N ASN A 198 9.91 11.74 6.64
CA ASN A 198 10.89 12.62 7.29
C ASN A 198 10.48 14.11 7.32
N GLU A 199 9.30 14.46 6.80
CA GLU A 199 8.86 15.84 6.65
C GLU A 199 7.48 16.03 7.28
N GLU A 200 7.23 17.20 7.87
CA GLU A 200 5.89 17.58 8.32
C GLU A 200 5.18 18.35 7.20
N PHE A 201 4.05 17.82 6.74
CA PHE A 201 3.22 18.44 5.71
C PHE A 201 1.94 19.02 6.30
N SER A 202 1.43 20.11 5.73
CA SER A 202 0.04 20.51 5.98
C SER A 202 -0.92 19.44 5.44
N ASN A 203 -2.16 19.38 5.96
CA ASN A 203 -3.16 18.41 5.49
C ASN A 203 -3.39 18.45 3.97
N ILE A 204 -3.27 19.63 3.35
CA ILE A 204 -3.45 19.79 1.91
C ILE A 204 -2.22 19.27 1.15
N GLU A 205 -1.00 19.56 1.62
CA GLU A 205 0.23 19.02 1.04
C GLU A 205 0.30 17.50 1.20
N GLN A 206 -0.12 16.97 2.35
CA GLN A 206 -0.18 15.52 2.59
C GLN A 206 -1.02 14.81 1.53
N ALA A 207 -2.19 15.36 1.17
CA ALA A 207 -3.03 14.79 0.13
C ALA A 207 -2.33 14.73 -1.25
N PHE A 208 -1.49 15.73 -1.57
CA PHE A 208 -0.68 15.71 -2.80
C PHE A 208 0.47 14.70 -2.72
N VAL A 209 1.14 14.61 -1.57
CA VAL A 209 2.21 13.64 -1.29
C VAL A 209 1.68 12.22 -1.41
N ASP A 210 0.60 11.89 -0.72
CA ASP A 210 0.00 10.56 -0.73
C ASP A 210 -0.41 10.14 -2.15
N ASN A 211 -1.05 11.05 -2.89
CA ASN A 211 -1.47 10.80 -4.27
C ASN A 211 -0.29 10.57 -5.22
N LEU A 212 0.79 11.36 -5.08
CA LEU A 212 2.00 11.17 -5.88
C LEU A 212 2.69 9.84 -5.53
N CYS A 213 2.86 9.55 -4.25
CA CYS A 213 3.41 8.28 -3.76
C CYS A 213 2.63 7.09 -4.31
N GLU A 214 1.29 7.12 -4.25
CA GLU A 214 0.42 6.07 -4.77
C GLU A 214 0.66 5.86 -6.28
N LYS A 215 0.63 6.93 -7.07
CA LYS A 215 0.80 6.85 -8.53
C LYS A 215 2.19 6.35 -8.94
N VAL A 216 3.24 6.90 -8.34
CA VAL A 216 4.62 6.47 -8.64
C VAL A 216 4.84 5.03 -8.21
N THR A 217 4.37 4.64 -7.02
CA THR A 217 4.45 3.25 -6.55
C THR A 217 3.71 2.31 -7.50
N LYS A 218 2.54 2.72 -8.03
CA LYS A 218 1.80 1.93 -9.02
C LYS A 218 2.58 1.71 -10.30
N GLU A 219 3.25 2.73 -10.83
CA GLU A 219 4.09 2.60 -12.02
C GLU A 219 5.27 1.63 -11.77
N ILE A 220 5.92 1.71 -10.60
CA ILE A 220 6.98 0.77 -10.22
C ILE A 220 6.43 -0.65 -10.05
N ASN A 221 5.26 -0.82 -9.42
CA ASN A 221 4.62 -2.13 -9.27
C ASN A 221 4.31 -2.75 -10.64
N ASN A 222 3.86 -1.95 -11.61
CA ASN A 222 3.64 -2.44 -12.98
C ASN A 222 4.94 -2.94 -13.65
N ALA A 223 6.07 -2.26 -13.38
CA ALA A 223 7.38 -2.73 -13.84
C ALA A 223 7.76 -4.07 -13.20
N ILE A 224 7.58 -4.23 -11.88
CA ILE A 224 7.80 -5.49 -11.17
C ILE A 224 6.89 -6.61 -11.72
N ILE A 225 5.62 -6.32 -11.98
CA ILE A 225 4.66 -7.28 -12.58
C ILE A 225 5.12 -7.72 -13.98
N SER A 226 5.69 -6.81 -14.76
CA SER A 226 6.23 -7.14 -16.08
C SER A 226 7.41 -8.10 -15.96
N LEU A 227 8.29 -7.87 -14.99
CA LEU A 227 9.41 -8.77 -14.68
C LEU A 227 8.95 -10.16 -14.21
N TYR A 228 7.88 -10.25 -13.42
CA TYR A 228 7.26 -11.54 -13.07
C TYR A 228 6.84 -12.35 -14.31
N ALA A 229 6.41 -11.67 -15.37
CA ALA A 229 6.01 -12.28 -16.63
C ALA A 229 7.17 -12.46 -17.62
N ASN A 230 8.41 -12.19 -17.21
CA ASN A 230 9.61 -12.14 -18.07
C ASN A 230 9.46 -11.17 -19.25
N ILE A 231 8.69 -10.10 -19.07
CA ILE A 231 8.50 -9.02 -20.05
C ILE A 231 9.51 -7.91 -19.72
N PRO A 232 10.36 -7.49 -20.68
CA PRO A 232 11.29 -6.40 -20.47
C PRO A 232 10.55 -5.10 -20.08
N VAL A 233 11.06 -4.40 -19.08
CA VAL A 233 10.50 -3.11 -18.68
C VAL A 233 10.94 -2.01 -19.66
N ASP A 234 9.99 -1.24 -20.15
CA ASP A 234 10.29 -0.01 -20.88
C ASP A 234 10.61 1.12 -19.89
N GLU A 235 11.87 1.20 -19.51
CA GLU A 235 12.40 2.22 -18.59
C GLU A 235 12.08 3.66 -19.03
N LYS A 236 12.09 3.92 -20.34
CA LYS A 236 11.78 5.27 -20.86
C LYS A 236 10.32 5.61 -20.61
N LYS A 237 9.42 4.64 -20.80
CA LYS A 237 7.99 4.81 -20.52
C LYS A 237 7.75 4.98 -19.02
N LEU A 238 8.38 4.17 -18.17
CA LEU A 238 8.31 4.31 -16.72
C LEU A 238 8.73 5.73 -16.28
N GLN A 239 9.91 6.18 -16.71
CA GLN A 239 10.40 7.52 -16.38
C GLN A 239 9.48 8.63 -16.88
N LYS A 240 8.92 8.50 -18.08
CA LYS A 240 7.97 9.48 -18.64
C LYS A 240 6.67 9.54 -17.86
N ASN A 241 6.13 8.40 -17.43
CA ASN A 241 4.91 8.34 -16.63
C ASN A 241 5.12 8.98 -15.25
N VAL A 242 6.23 8.64 -14.59
CA VAL A 242 6.62 9.24 -13.30
C VAL A 242 6.77 10.75 -13.42
N GLU A 243 7.45 11.23 -14.47
CA GLU A 243 7.62 12.66 -14.75
C GLU A 243 6.27 13.38 -14.92
N ALA A 244 5.34 12.80 -15.69
CA ALA A 244 4.00 13.34 -15.84
C ALA A 244 3.23 13.41 -14.51
N HIS A 245 3.42 12.44 -13.61
CA HIS A 245 2.82 12.47 -12.27
C HIS A 245 3.41 13.58 -11.41
N ILE A 246 4.74 13.76 -11.43
CA ILE A 246 5.43 14.84 -10.71
C ILE A 246 4.95 16.21 -11.23
N GLU A 247 4.99 16.43 -12.54
CA GLU A 247 4.59 17.70 -13.18
C GLU A 247 3.15 18.07 -12.83
N LYS A 248 2.23 17.10 -12.90
CA LYS A 248 0.83 17.32 -12.52
C LYS A 248 0.70 17.70 -11.06
N THR A 249 1.34 16.96 -10.16
CA THR A 249 1.29 17.24 -8.72
C THR A 249 1.85 18.63 -8.41
N VAL A 250 2.97 19.02 -9.02
CA VAL A 250 3.56 20.35 -8.85
C VAL A 250 2.62 21.44 -9.38
N SER A 251 2.06 21.27 -10.57
CA SER A 251 1.12 22.22 -11.18
C SER A 251 -0.13 22.43 -10.32
N ASP A 252 -0.69 21.36 -9.77
CA ASP A 252 -1.85 21.45 -8.87
C ASP A 252 -1.50 22.06 -7.52
N ALA A 253 -0.33 21.73 -6.96
CA ALA A 253 0.11 22.23 -5.67
C ALA A 253 0.53 23.72 -5.71
N GLN A 254 0.96 24.26 -6.86
CA GLN A 254 1.29 25.70 -7.01
C GLN A 254 0.13 26.67 -6.72
N LYS A 255 -1.10 26.15 -6.62
CA LYS A 255 -2.31 26.91 -6.24
C LYS A 255 -2.37 27.22 -4.74
N ILE A 256 -1.50 26.61 -3.93
CA ILE A 256 -1.39 26.83 -2.50
C ILE A 256 0.03 27.27 -2.11
N PRO A 257 0.22 27.89 -0.93
CA PRO A 257 1.56 28.11 -0.38
C PRO A 257 2.26 26.77 -0.13
N LEU A 258 3.45 26.59 -0.70
CA LEU A 258 4.24 25.36 -0.59
C LEU A 258 5.36 25.50 0.44
N SER A 259 5.39 24.58 1.39
CA SER A 259 6.43 24.45 2.42
C SER A 259 7.77 24.01 1.84
N THR A 260 8.83 24.22 2.62
CA THR A 260 10.18 23.70 2.29
C THR A 260 10.19 22.17 2.27
N GLY A 261 9.46 21.53 3.19
CA GLY A 261 9.34 20.06 3.25
C GLY A 261 8.72 19.49 1.98
N PHE A 262 7.62 20.08 1.50
CA PHE A 262 6.99 19.66 0.24
C PHE A 262 7.94 19.78 -0.96
N ARG A 263 8.64 20.92 -1.09
CA ARG A 263 9.62 21.13 -2.17
C ARG A 263 10.78 20.13 -2.09
N GLY A 264 11.28 19.89 -0.88
CA GLY A 264 12.34 18.91 -0.60
C GLY A 264 11.91 17.50 -0.98
N PHE A 265 10.70 17.09 -0.61
CA PHE A 265 10.10 15.81 -0.98
C PHE A 265 10.03 15.61 -2.51
N ILE A 266 9.49 16.60 -3.24
CA ILE A 266 9.40 16.52 -4.71
C ILE A 266 10.80 16.36 -5.33
N ASN A 267 11.78 17.13 -4.87
CA ASN A 267 13.14 17.01 -5.39
C ASN A 267 13.78 15.65 -5.07
N ARG A 268 13.55 15.08 -3.87
CA ARG A 268 14.03 13.73 -3.53
C ARG A 268 13.43 12.67 -4.46
N ILE A 269 12.15 12.80 -4.83
CA ILE A 269 11.56 11.93 -5.86
C ILE A 269 12.25 12.14 -7.20
N CYS A 270 12.47 13.38 -7.64
CA CYS A 270 13.20 13.65 -8.89
C CYS A 270 14.59 13.00 -8.88
N ASP A 271 15.34 13.15 -7.80
CA ASP A 271 16.69 12.58 -7.66
C ASP A 271 16.68 11.05 -7.71
N THR A 272 15.67 10.41 -7.12
CA THR A 272 15.46 8.95 -7.16
C THR A 272 15.35 8.44 -8.60
N PHE A 273 14.76 9.23 -9.50
CA PHE A 273 14.64 8.91 -10.92
C PHE A 273 15.68 9.62 -11.80
N HIS A 274 16.77 10.12 -11.20
CA HIS A 274 17.86 10.85 -11.86
C HIS A 274 17.37 12.04 -12.71
N LYS A 275 16.30 12.71 -12.28
CA LYS A 275 15.73 13.90 -12.90
C LYS A 275 16.29 15.15 -12.23
N LYS A 276 16.25 16.27 -12.96
CA LYS A 276 16.62 17.57 -12.41
C LYS A 276 15.60 17.96 -11.32
N PRO A 277 16.05 18.62 -10.23
CA PRO A 277 15.14 19.11 -9.22
C PRO A 277 14.18 20.14 -9.83
N VAL A 278 12.89 20.00 -9.50
CA VAL A 278 11.84 20.90 -9.99
C VAL A 278 11.87 22.22 -9.24
N PHE A 279 12.12 22.17 -7.93
CA PHE A 279 12.29 23.36 -7.11
C PHE A 279 13.78 23.60 -6.94
N HIS A 280 14.26 24.76 -7.35
CA HIS A 280 15.60 25.17 -6.95
C HIS A 280 15.58 25.38 -5.43
N THR A 281 16.38 24.59 -4.70
CA THR A 281 16.62 24.80 -3.28
C THR A 281 17.49 26.03 -3.08
N THR A 282 16.98 27.21 -3.46
CA THR A 282 17.43 28.47 -2.91
C THR A 282 16.56 28.77 -1.70
N VAL A 283 16.80 28.01 -0.62
CA VAL A 283 16.59 28.53 0.72
C VAL A 283 17.96 28.85 1.28
N ASP A 284 18.65 29.80 0.66
CA ASP A 284 19.83 30.45 1.28
C ASP A 284 19.74 31.98 1.22
N ASN A 285 18.65 32.57 0.72
CA ASN A 285 18.43 33.99 0.97
C ASN A 285 16.94 34.35 1.10
N PRO A 286 16.43 34.48 2.35
CA PRO A 286 15.10 35.04 2.65
C PRO A 286 14.87 36.39 1.96
N GLU A 287 15.92 37.16 1.68
CA GLU A 287 15.81 38.42 0.95
C GLU A 287 15.32 38.21 -0.50
N VAL A 288 15.71 37.14 -1.19
CA VAL A 288 15.30 36.92 -2.59
C VAL A 288 13.82 36.55 -2.69
N PHE A 289 13.32 35.77 -1.72
CA PHE A 289 11.89 35.44 -1.64
C PHE A 289 11.06 36.68 -1.27
N GLN A 290 11.60 37.52 -0.38
CA GLN A 290 10.98 38.80 -0.02
C GLN A 290 10.98 39.79 -1.18
N ILE A 291 12.08 39.88 -1.93
CA ILE A 291 12.19 40.70 -3.14
C ILE A 291 11.20 40.24 -4.20
N ALA A 292 11.06 38.93 -4.44
CA ALA A 292 10.11 38.39 -5.42
C ALA A 292 8.64 38.64 -5.01
N ARG A 293 8.32 38.54 -3.72
CA ARG A 293 6.99 38.88 -3.17
C ARG A 293 6.70 40.37 -3.31
N ASP A 294 7.65 41.22 -2.94
CA ASP A 294 7.52 42.69 -3.04
C ASP A 294 7.42 43.14 -4.51
N PHE A 295 8.11 42.46 -5.43
CA PHE A 295 7.98 42.73 -6.86
C PHE A 295 6.60 42.39 -7.40
N LYS A 296 6.01 41.28 -6.94
CA LYS A 296 4.65 40.84 -7.33
C LYS A 296 3.58 41.80 -6.78
N GLU A 297 3.73 42.26 -5.54
CA GLU A 297 2.85 43.27 -4.96
C GLU A 297 2.98 44.62 -5.67
N ARG A 298 4.20 45.06 -6.00
CA ARG A 298 4.44 46.27 -6.81
C ARG A 298 3.83 46.18 -8.21
N LEU A 299 3.94 45.03 -8.89
CA LEU A 299 3.30 44.80 -10.19
C LEU A 299 1.76 44.87 -10.12
N ASN A 300 1.16 44.36 -9.05
CA ASN A 300 -0.28 44.47 -8.83
C ASN A 300 -0.72 45.90 -8.50
N LEU A 301 0.11 46.67 -7.79
CA LEU A 301 -0.14 48.10 -7.54
C LEU A 301 -0.07 48.92 -8.83
N ILE A 302 0.88 48.61 -9.73
CA ILE A 302 1.00 49.28 -11.03
C ILE A 302 -0.19 48.95 -11.95
N LYS A 303 -0.68 47.69 -11.94
CA LYS A 303 -1.85 47.29 -12.72
C LYS A 303 -3.17 47.91 -12.23
N ASN A 304 -3.21 48.40 -10.98
CA ASN A 304 -4.39 48.98 -10.37
C ASN A 304 -4.33 50.51 -10.23
N GLN A 305 -3.32 51.18 -10.81
CA GLN A 305 -3.36 52.63 -10.94
C GLN A 305 -4.33 53.03 -12.07
N PRO A 306 -5.29 53.94 -11.82
CA PRO A 306 -6.10 54.50 -12.90
C PRO A 306 -5.19 55.32 -13.83
N GLU A 307 -5.37 55.19 -15.13
CA GLU A 307 -4.67 56.04 -16.10
C GLU A 307 -4.89 57.52 -15.77
N PRO A 308 -3.85 58.37 -15.88
CA PRO A 308 -4.03 59.80 -15.68
C PRO A 308 -4.95 60.36 -16.77
N LEU A 309 -6.00 61.06 -16.34
CA LEU A 309 -6.92 61.80 -17.20
C LEU A 309 -6.14 62.79 -18.08
N GLU A 310 -6.14 62.57 -19.38
CA GLU A 310 -5.75 63.55 -20.40
C GLU A 310 -6.72 64.75 -20.36
N ASP A 311 -6.58 65.67 -19.42
CA ASP A 311 -7.37 66.92 -19.46
C ASP A 311 -6.65 68.20 -18.99
N GLU A 312 -5.34 68.14 -18.66
CA GLU A 312 -4.57 69.35 -18.29
C GLU A 312 -3.60 69.88 -19.37
N MET A 313 -3.66 69.38 -20.61
CA MET A 313 -2.89 69.95 -21.73
C MET A 313 -3.67 70.92 -22.64
N ARG A 314 -4.94 71.25 -22.33
CA ARG A 314 -5.73 72.24 -23.10
C ARG A 314 -5.89 73.62 -22.45
N ALA A 315 -5.22 73.90 -21.33
CA ALA A 315 -5.26 75.21 -20.66
C ALA A 315 -4.07 76.13 -20.98
N SER A 316 -3.22 75.79 -21.97
CA SER A 316 -2.10 76.66 -22.40
C SER A 316 -2.14 77.08 -23.88
N MET A 317 -3.34 77.06 -24.50
CA MET A 317 -3.60 77.74 -25.77
C MET A 317 -4.92 78.52 -25.70
N ARG A 318 -4.89 79.64 -24.97
CA ARG A 318 -5.72 80.82 -25.22
C ARG A 318 -4.88 82.06 -24.95
#